data_AF-A0A968FXX1-F1
#
_entry.id   AF-A0A968FXX1-F1
#
_cell.length_a   1.000
_cell.length_b   1.000
_cell.length_c   1.000
_cell.angle_alpha   90.00
_cell.angle_beta   90.00
_cell.angle_gamma   90.00
#
_symmetry.space_group_name_H-M   'P 1'
#
loop_
_entity.id
_entity.type
_entity.pdbx_description
1 polymer ?
#
loop_
_entity_poly.entity_id
_entity_poly.type
_entity_poly.pdbx_seq_one_letter_code
_entity_poly.pdbx_strand_id
1 'polypeptide(L)'
;LSFPRTGLGFLSIQADHPISGFSETVTLGDVGKIKQNPAVVMRVEYTQNGKPYRPKSRIFWRGVVLDHYDGKTWSSTVPVGWGARNRPPVGVHVLQVPDPVNPVEQTVYVESFDTDILFTHGLPLVVKGRFNSLLMNQNFVLQTRGQRSGPRKITLISDIGRPNRSFPQKLPRPDPRVFPDRYLQLPPLGDRIHKLAQDITRHAATPVAKANHILT
;
A
#
# COMPACT_ATOMS: atom_id res chain seq x y z
N LEU A 1 -16.24 31.38 28.51
CA LEU A 1 -17.41 30.72 27.87
C LEU A 1 -17.01 30.37 26.44
N SER A 2 -16.68 29.10 26.20
CA SER A 2 -16.17 28.60 24.92
C SER A 2 -17.31 27.91 24.18
N PHE A 3 -17.55 28.31 22.94
CA PHE A 3 -18.62 27.75 22.12
C PHE A 3 -18.23 26.34 21.62
N PRO A 4 -19.11 25.32 21.75
CA PRO A 4 -18.84 23.99 21.24
C PRO A 4 -18.98 23.99 19.71
N ARG A 5 -18.00 23.43 19.00
CA ARG A 5 -18.17 23.07 17.58
C ARG A 5 -18.88 21.72 17.49
N THR A 6 -20.20 21.74 17.55
CA THR A 6 -21.06 20.64 17.09
C THR A 6 -21.07 20.65 15.55
N GLY A 7 -20.24 19.80 14.95
CA GLY A 7 -20.36 19.45 13.53
C GLY A 7 -21.37 18.32 13.36
N LEU A 8 -22.66 18.66 13.36
CA LEU A 8 -23.73 17.77 12.90
C LEU A 8 -23.73 17.73 11.37
N GLY A 9 -23.77 16.54 10.77
CA GLY A 9 -24.19 16.41 9.37
C GLY A 9 -23.47 15.33 8.59
N PHE A 10 -23.96 14.09 8.73
CA PHE A 10 -23.73 13.01 7.79
C PHE A 10 -24.23 13.43 6.40
N LEU A 11 -23.31 13.79 5.51
CA LEU A 11 -23.57 13.83 4.07
C LEU A 11 -22.77 12.68 3.48
N SER A 12 -23.47 11.58 3.24
CA SER A 12 -23.06 10.54 2.32
C SER A 12 -22.90 11.17 0.94
N ILE A 13 -21.70 11.67 0.64
CA ILE A 13 -21.27 11.85 -0.74
C ILE A 13 -21.09 10.44 -1.26
N GLN A 14 -22.13 9.93 -1.90
CA GLN A 14 -22.03 8.77 -2.77
C GLN A 14 -21.15 9.21 -3.94
N ALA A 15 -19.84 9.06 -3.78
CA ALA A 15 -18.90 9.18 -4.87
C ALA A 15 -19.16 7.98 -5.78
N ASP A 16 -20.06 8.15 -6.74
CA ASP A 16 -20.40 7.15 -7.78
C ASP A 16 -19.26 6.96 -8.80
N HIS A 17 -18.08 7.50 -8.47
CA HIS A 17 -16.85 7.32 -9.22
C HIS A 17 -15.79 6.80 -8.25
N PRO A 18 -15.17 5.64 -8.51
CA PRO A 18 -14.00 5.23 -7.76
C PRO A 18 -13.02 6.39 -7.79
N ILE A 19 -12.47 6.77 -6.64
CA ILE A 19 -11.43 7.79 -6.57
C ILE A 19 -10.30 7.29 -7.47
N SER A 20 -10.22 7.84 -8.69
CA SER A 20 -9.14 7.62 -9.65
C SER A 20 -7.86 7.84 -8.86
N GLY A 21 -7.09 6.78 -8.59
CA GLY A 21 -5.95 6.82 -7.67
C GLY A 21 -5.75 5.58 -6.79
N PHE A 22 -6.79 4.78 -6.59
CA PHE A 22 -6.70 3.49 -5.87
C PHE A 22 -7.31 2.33 -6.67
N SER A 23 -7.46 2.52 -7.98
CA SER A 23 -7.87 1.49 -8.93
C SER A 23 -6.70 0.53 -9.21
N GLU A 24 -7.03 -0.68 -9.66
CA GLU A 24 -6.06 -1.65 -10.17
C GLU A 24 -5.39 -1.20 -11.47
N THR A 25 -5.72 -0.01 -11.98
CA THR A 25 -5.21 0.56 -13.24
C THR A 25 -4.95 2.07 -13.08
N VAL A 26 -3.80 2.55 -13.59
CA VAL A 26 -3.42 3.97 -13.59
C VAL A 26 -2.84 4.37 -14.96
N THR A 27 -3.32 5.47 -15.53
CA THR A 27 -2.74 6.10 -16.73
C THR A 27 -1.85 7.29 -16.36
N LEU A 28 -0.83 7.58 -17.15
CA LEU A 28 -0.04 8.80 -17.02
C LEU A 28 -0.96 10.04 -17.19
N GLY A 29 -1.17 10.78 -16.09
CA GLY A 29 -2.10 11.92 -16.03
C GLY A 29 -3.20 11.79 -14.97
N ASP A 30 -3.58 10.56 -14.60
CA ASP A 30 -4.62 10.33 -13.57
C ASP A 30 -4.17 10.81 -12.18
N VAL A 31 -2.87 10.74 -11.90
CA VAL A 31 -2.28 11.27 -10.66
C VAL A 31 -2.51 12.77 -10.50
N GLY A 32 -2.61 13.52 -11.60
CA GLY A 32 -2.92 14.95 -11.56
C GLY A 32 -4.30 15.24 -11.00
N LYS A 33 -5.30 14.42 -11.35
CA LYS A 33 -6.69 14.54 -10.88
C LYS A 33 -6.80 14.26 -9.38
N ILE A 34 -6.06 13.27 -8.86
CA ILE A 34 -5.99 12.98 -7.41
C ILE A 34 -5.52 14.21 -6.63
N LYS A 35 -4.42 14.83 -7.09
CA LYS A 35 -3.80 15.95 -6.38
C LYS A 35 -4.70 17.17 -6.27
N GLN A 36 -5.70 17.29 -7.14
CA GLN A 36 -6.67 18.39 -7.15
C GLN A 36 -7.88 18.13 -6.26
N ASN A 37 -8.08 16.89 -5.78
CA ASN A 37 -9.20 16.53 -4.91
C ASN A 37 -8.81 16.68 -3.43
N PRO A 38 -9.42 17.62 -2.67
CA PRO A 38 -9.10 17.86 -1.26
C PRO A 38 -9.78 16.88 -0.30
N ALA A 39 -10.56 15.91 -0.80
CA ALA A 39 -11.29 14.97 0.05
C ALA A 39 -10.35 14.19 0.97
N VAL A 40 -10.71 14.15 2.26
CA VAL A 40 -9.99 13.33 3.24
C VAL A 40 -10.26 11.86 2.94
N VAL A 41 -9.20 11.09 2.70
CA VAL A 41 -9.29 9.63 2.48
C VAL A 41 -9.11 8.86 3.79
N MET A 42 -8.21 9.31 4.65
CA MET A 42 -7.99 8.66 5.94
C MET A 42 -7.43 9.62 6.98
N ARG A 43 -7.67 9.29 8.25
CA ARG A 43 -6.99 9.88 9.42
C ARG A 43 -6.26 8.77 10.17
N VAL A 44 -5.08 9.09 10.69
CA VAL A 44 -4.22 8.08 11.31
C VAL A 44 -3.68 8.60 12.63
N GLU A 45 -3.87 7.79 13.66
CA GLU A 45 -3.30 7.99 14.99
C GLU A 45 -2.16 6.99 15.18
N TYR A 46 -1.02 7.48 15.63
CA TYR A 46 0.15 6.66 15.92
C TYR A 46 0.35 6.55 17.43
N THR A 47 0.55 5.33 17.91
CA THR A 47 0.93 5.08 19.30
C THR A 47 2.12 4.12 19.38
N GLN A 48 2.95 4.30 20.41
CA GLN A 48 4.04 3.40 20.74
C GLN A 48 4.08 3.24 22.25
N ASN A 49 4.05 1.99 22.72
CA ASN A 49 3.99 1.65 24.16
C ASN A 49 2.85 2.40 24.88
N GLY A 50 1.68 2.49 24.24
CA GLY A 50 0.48 3.16 24.79
C GLY A 50 0.53 4.69 24.80
N LYS A 51 1.57 5.32 24.26
CA LYS A 51 1.71 6.79 24.20
C LYS A 51 1.61 7.30 22.76
N PRO A 52 1.09 8.53 22.54
CA PRO A 52 1.14 9.15 21.21
C PRO A 52 2.55 9.15 20.64
N TYR A 53 2.67 8.75 19.39
CA TYR A 53 3.94 8.66 18.68
C TYR A 53 3.90 9.52 17.42
N ARG A 54 5.04 10.11 17.04
CA ARG A 54 5.17 10.85 15.79
C ARG A 54 6.28 10.21 14.95
N PRO A 55 5.96 9.61 13.80
CA PRO A 55 6.97 9.08 12.89
C PRO A 55 7.99 10.15 12.51
N LYS A 56 9.27 9.81 12.61
CA LYS A 56 10.39 10.70 12.26
C LYS A 56 10.74 10.65 10.77
N SER A 57 10.44 9.53 10.11
CA SER A 57 10.69 9.32 8.69
C SER A 57 9.56 9.88 7.83
N ARG A 58 9.84 10.07 6.54
CA ARG A 58 8.81 10.36 5.53
C ARG A 58 7.82 9.20 5.49
N ILE A 59 6.54 9.53 5.54
CA ILE A 59 5.45 8.56 5.57
C ILE A 59 5.07 8.19 4.14
N PHE A 60 5.18 6.91 3.81
CA PHE A 60 4.66 6.34 2.58
C PHE A 60 3.60 5.31 2.91
N TRP A 61 2.39 5.54 2.41
CA TRP A 61 1.28 4.60 2.52
C TRP A 61 1.23 3.73 1.29
N ARG A 62 1.50 2.44 1.46
CA ARG A 62 1.37 1.43 0.42
C ARG A 62 -0.10 1.06 0.29
N GLY A 63 -0.64 1.07 -0.92
CA GLY A 63 -2.00 0.63 -1.22
C GLY A 63 -2.02 -0.46 -2.28
N VAL A 64 -1.60 -0.11 -3.50
CA VAL A 64 -1.57 -1.01 -4.66
C VAL A 64 -0.16 -1.12 -5.24
N VAL A 65 0.09 -2.18 -6.00
CA VAL A 65 1.31 -2.37 -6.79
C VAL A 65 0.89 -2.65 -8.22
N LEU A 66 1.43 -1.89 -9.16
CA LEU A 66 1.18 -2.07 -10.58
C LEU A 66 2.40 -2.76 -11.18
N ASP A 67 2.19 -3.91 -11.78
CA ASP A 67 3.24 -4.83 -12.20
C ASP A 67 3.27 -5.08 -13.71
N HIS A 68 2.32 -4.53 -14.46
CA HIS A 68 2.23 -4.66 -15.90
C HIS A 68 2.14 -3.28 -16.56
N TYR A 69 2.94 -3.05 -17.61
CA TYR A 69 2.90 -1.84 -18.42
C TYR A 69 2.59 -2.19 -19.87
N ASP A 70 1.55 -1.57 -20.43
CA ASP A 70 1.13 -1.81 -21.83
C ASP A 70 1.66 -0.76 -22.83
N GLY A 71 2.43 0.23 -22.35
CA GLY A 71 2.94 1.35 -23.16
C GLY A 71 2.22 2.66 -22.90
N LYS A 72 1.10 2.61 -22.17
CA LYS A 72 0.29 3.78 -21.78
C LYS A 72 -0.19 3.70 -20.33
N THR A 73 -0.49 2.49 -19.88
CA THR A 73 -1.22 2.19 -18.65
C THR A 73 -0.45 1.20 -17.81
N TRP A 74 -0.46 1.43 -16.50
CA TRP A 74 0.04 0.50 -15.50
C TRP A 74 -1.14 -0.22 -14.85
N SER A 75 -1.06 -1.55 -14.72
CA SER A 75 -2.09 -2.37 -14.08
C SER A 75 -1.53 -3.36 -13.05
N SER A 76 -2.35 -3.69 -12.06
CA SER A 76 -2.11 -4.76 -11.09
C SER A 76 -2.63 -6.07 -11.66
N THR A 77 -1.77 -7.06 -11.86
CA THR A 77 -2.17 -8.34 -12.47
C THR A 77 -1.84 -9.55 -11.60
N VAL A 78 -1.22 -9.34 -10.43
CA VAL A 78 -0.90 -10.41 -9.49
C VAL A 78 -2.15 -10.83 -8.68
N PRO A 79 -2.60 -12.09 -8.81
CA PRO A 79 -3.77 -12.58 -8.10
C PRO A 79 -3.49 -12.72 -6.60
N VAL A 80 -4.58 -12.83 -5.82
CA VAL A 80 -4.50 -13.14 -4.40
C VAL A 80 -3.72 -14.43 -4.18
N GLY A 81 -2.67 -14.37 -3.34
CA GLY A 81 -1.80 -15.50 -3.05
C GLY A 81 -2.20 -16.25 -1.78
N TRP A 82 -2.76 -15.54 -0.80
CA TRP A 82 -3.24 -16.12 0.45
C TRP A 82 -4.36 -15.26 1.08
N GLY A 83 -5.12 -15.88 1.98
CA GLY A 83 -6.00 -15.16 2.90
C GLY A 83 -6.15 -15.86 4.25
N ALA A 84 -6.51 -15.09 5.27
CA ALA A 84 -6.77 -15.56 6.61
C ALA A 84 -8.10 -15.00 7.15
N ARG A 85 -8.83 -15.81 7.92
CA ARG A 85 -10.01 -15.33 8.65
C ARG A 85 -9.57 -14.43 9.79
N ASN A 86 -10.30 -13.34 10.00
CA ASN A 86 -10.10 -12.48 11.16
C ASN A 86 -10.61 -13.18 12.42
N ARG A 87 -9.83 -13.11 13.50
CA ARG A 87 -10.23 -13.61 14.82
C ARG A 87 -10.09 -12.50 15.86
N PRO A 88 -11.12 -11.67 16.07
CA PRO A 88 -11.10 -10.68 17.14
C PRO A 88 -10.99 -11.36 18.53
N PRO A 89 -10.26 -10.78 19.50
CA PRO A 89 -9.49 -9.53 19.44
C PRO A 89 -8.04 -9.70 18.91
N VAL A 90 -7.61 -10.92 18.58
CA VAL A 90 -6.23 -11.24 18.17
C VAL A 90 -5.87 -10.53 16.85
N GLY A 91 -6.79 -10.56 15.88
CA GLY A 91 -6.56 -10.05 14.52
C GLY A 91 -5.92 -11.09 13.60
N VAL A 92 -5.22 -10.61 12.57
CA VAL A 92 -4.50 -11.42 11.58
C VAL A 92 -3.02 -11.06 11.63
N HIS A 93 -2.17 -12.06 11.84
CA HIS A 93 -0.72 -11.93 11.66
C HIS A 93 -0.41 -11.96 10.16
N VAL A 94 0.32 -10.94 9.67
CA VAL A 94 0.55 -10.74 8.25
C VAL A 94 1.99 -11.09 7.88
N LEU A 95 2.96 -10.37 8.43
CA LEU A 95 4.38 -10.59 8.17
C LEU A 95 5.10 -11.05 9.44
N GLN A 96 6.08 -11.92 9.24
CA GLN A 96 7.00 -12.34 10.31
C GLN A 96 8.33 -11.64 10.08
N VAL A 97 8.49 -10.47 10.71
CA VAL A 97 9.72 -9.68 10.64
C VAL A 97 10.63 -10.10 11.80
N PRO A 98 11.84 -10.63 11.54
CA PRO A 98 12.82 -10.89 12.59
C PRO A 98 13.31 -9.56 13.17
N ASP A 99 13.36 -9.47 14.50
CA ASP A 99 13.80 -8.31 15.27
C ASP A 99 13.23 -6.96 14.77
N PRO A 100 11.91 -6.71 14.96
CA PRO A 100 11.29 -5.44 14.62
C PRO A 100 12.01 -4.27 15.32
N VAL A 101 12.37 -3.23 14.57
CA VAL A 101 13.21 -2.14 15.10
C VAL A 101 12.37 -1.02 15.70
N ASN A 102 11.27 -0.67 15.03
CA ASN A 102 10.40 0.40 15.47
C ASN A 102 8.93 -0.02 15.28
N PRO A 103 8.45 -0.99 16.08
CA PRO A 103 7.05 -1.37 16.07
C PRO A 103 6.20 -0.21 16.60
N VAL A 104 5.20 0.17 15.82
CA VAL A 104 4.21 1.19 16.16
C VAL A 104 2.82 0.66 15.89
N GLU A 105 1.86 1.07 16.71
CA GLU A 105 0.45 0.87 16.44
C GLU A 105 -0.11 2.08 15.69
N GLN A 106 -0.90 1.81 14.66
CA GLN A 106 -1.53 2.80 13.79
C GLN A 106 -3.03 2.53 13.78
N THR A 107 -3.80 3.46 14.31
CA THR A 107 -5.25 3.41 14.19
C THR A 107 -5.66 4.26 13.00
N VAL A 108 -6.12 3.58 11.95
CA VAL A 108 -6.51 4.14 10.66
C VAL A 108 -8.03 4.24 10.60
N TYR A 109 -8.53 5.46 10.44
CA TYR A 109 -9.92 5.76 10.14
C TYR A 109 -10.02 6.07 8.64
N VAL A 110 -10.62 5.17 7.88
CA VAL A 110 -10.83 5.33 6.44
C VAL A 110 -12.23 5.91 6.21
N GLU A 111 -12.31 7.00 5.45
CA GLU A 111 -13.59 7.59 5.05
C GLU A 111 -14.38 6.65 4.13
N SER A 112 -15.67 6.92 3.97
CA SER A 112 -16.59 6.06 3.21
C SER A 112 -16.34 6.15 1.70
N PHE A 113 -15.29 5.52 1.21
CA PHE A 113 -15.12 5.22 -0.21
C PHE A 113 -14.98 3.70 -0.40
N ASP A 114 -15.55 3.22 -1.51
CA ASP A 114 -15.68 1.79 -1.78
C ASP A 114 -14.34 1.19 -2.24
N THR A 115 -13.51 0.82 -1.27
CA THR A 115 -12.29 0.07 -1.54
C THR A 115 -12.13 -1.07 -0.54
N ASP A 116 -11.73 -2.24 -1.02
CA ASP A 116 -11.28 -3.33 -0.16
C ASP A 116 -9.80 -3.20 0.22
N ILE A 117 -9.03 -2.32 -0.44
CA ILE A 117 -7.62 -2.10 -0.20
C ILE A 117 -7.38 -1.60 1.22
N LEU A 118 -6.39 -2.19 1.88
CA LEU A 118 -5.87 -1.77 3.16
C LEU A 118 -4.54 -1.05 2.97
N PHE A 119 -4.51 0.24 3.30
CA PHE A 119 -3.29 1.03 3.27
C PHE A 119 -2.42 0.75 4.48
N THR A 120 -1.12 0.58 4.27
CA THR A 120 -0.15 0.36 5.36
C THR A 120 1.03 1.30 5.25
N HIS A 121 1.51 1.79 6.40
CA HIS A 121 2.79 2.48 6.52
C HIS A 121 3.77 1.57 7.26
N GLY A 122 4.93 1.30 6.65
CA GLY A 122 5.89 0.31 7.14
C GLY A 122 5.45 -1.13 6.84
N LEU A 123 6.07 -2.08 7.56
CA LEU A 123 5.85 -3.51 7.39
C LEU A 123 4.71 -3.97 8.33
N PRO A 124 3.53 -4.35 7.81
CA PRO A 124 2.42 -4.77 8.66
C PRO A 124 2.71 -6.12 9.32
N LEU A 125 2.79 -6.13 10.66
CA LEU A 125 2.98 -7.34 11.47
C LEU A 125 1.62 -7.96 11.81
N VAL A 126 0.68 -7.13 12.27
CA VAL A 126 -0.67 -7.55 12.68
C VAL A 126 -1.70 -6.56 12.19
N VAL A 127 -2.84 -7.05 11.71
CA VAL A 127 -4.01 -6.26 11.33
C VAL A 127 -5.19 -6.65 12.21
N LYS A 128 -5.81 -5.66 12.85
CA LYS A 128 -7.01 -5.81 13.67
C LYS A 128 -8.09 -4.87 13.15
N GLY A 129 -9.35 -5.26 13.34
CA GLY A 129 -10.48 -4.44 12.93
C GLY A 129 -11.70 -5.28 12.64
N ARG A 130 -12.69 -4.65 12.01
CA ARG A 130 -13.99 -5.26 11.74
C ARG A 130 -14.11 -5.67 10.27
N PHE A 131 -13.59 -6.85 9.98
CA PHE A 131 -13.64 -7.51 8.67
C PHE A 131 -13.72 -9.03 8.88
N ASN A 132 -14.20 -9.79 7.89
CA ASN A 132 -14.33 -11.25 7.95
C ASN A 132 -13.02 -11.96 7.63
N SER A 133 -12.32 -11.49 6.61
CA SER A 133 -11.03 -12.03 6.20
C SER A 133 -10.11 -10.95 5.64
N LEU A 134 -8.82 -11.22 5.74
CA LEU A 134 -7.74 -10.45 5.13
C LEU A 134 -7.15 -11.30 4.01
N LEU A 135 -6.99 -10.71 2.83
CA LEU A 135 -6.34 -11.31 1.67
C LEU A 135 -5.03 -10.56 1.40
N MET A 136 -4.05 -11.26 0.85
CA MET A 136 -2.82 -10.66 0.35
C MET A 136 -2.40 -11.33 -0.95
N ASN A 137 -2.02 -10.52 -1.94
CA ASN A 137 -1.35 -11.02 -3.13
C ASN A 137 0.17 -11.13 -2.91
N GLN A 138 0.88 -11.68 -3.89
CA GLN A 138 2.34 -11.86 -3.78
C GLN A 138 3.12 -10.55 -3.97
N ASN A 139 2.42 -9.46 -4.34
CA ASN A 139 2.93 -8.10 -4.30
C ASN A 139 2.70 -7.43 -2.92
N PHE A 140 2.30 -8.17 -1.89
CA PHE A 140 2.03 -7.64 -0.55
C PHE A 140 0.95 -6.55 -0.52
N VAL A 141 0.02 -6.56 -1.47
CA VAL A 141 -1.19 -5.74 -1.43
C VAL A 141 -2.20 -6.43 -0.52
N LEU A 142 -2.75 -5.69 0.45
CA LEU A 142 -3.69 -6.21 1.43
C LEU A 142 -5.13 -5.77 1.10
N GLN A 143 -6.06 -6.70 1.22
CA GLN A 143 -7.48 -6.46 1.01
C GLN A 143 -8.32 -7.03 2.16
N THR A 144 -9.30 -6.28 2.65
CA THR A 144 -10.29 -6.77 3.61
C THR A 144 -11.56 -7.24 2.89
N ARG A 145 -12.20 -8.29 3.38
CA ARG A 145 -13.53 -8.74 2.92
C ARG A 145 -14.53 -8.73 4.06
N GLY A 146 -15.81 -8.57 3.72
CA GLY A 146 -16.91 -8.61 4.68
C GLY A 146 -16.99 -7.38 5.59
N GLN A 147 -16.32 -6.27 5.23
CA GLN A 147 -16.61 -4.97 5.79
C GLN A 147 -18.06 -4.55 5.48
N ARG A 148 -18.70 -3.83 6.40
CA ARG A 148 -19.95 -3.12 6.11
C ARG A 148 -19.62 -1.76 5.48
N SER A 149 -20.54 -1.23 4.68
CA SER A 149 -20.46 0.13 4.16
C SER A 149 -20.33 1.15 5.30
N GLY A 150 -19.59 2.23 5.04
CA GLY A 150 -19.35 3.31 6.00
C GLY A 150 -17.89 3.44 6.45
N PRO A 151 -17.62 4.33 7.42
CA PRO A 151 -16.26 4.57 7.91
C PRO A 151 -15.66 3.31 8.53
N ARG A 152 -14.39 3.03 8.20
CA ARG A 152 -13.69 1.84 8.69
C ARG A 152 -12.61 2.23 9.69
N LYS A 153 -12.57 1.54 10.84
CA LYS A 153 -11.47 1.60 11.81
C LYS A 153 -10.63 0.32 11.69
N ILE A 154 -9.37 0.48 11.31
CA ILE A 154 -8.39 -0.60 11.27
C ILE A 154 -7.23 -0.23 12.20
N THR A 155 -6.76 -1.20 12.97
CA THR A 155 -5.55 -1.06 13.79
C THR A 155 -4.45 -1.91 13.18
N LEU A 156 -3.34 -1.28 12.82
CA LEU A 156 -2.15 -1.92 12.28
C LEU A 156 -1.06 -1.89 13.34
N ILE A 157 -0.43 -3.03 13.62
CA ILE A 157 0.87 -3.06 14.28
C ILE A 157 1.89 -3.22 13.15
N SER A 158 2.81 -2.28 13.00
CA SER A 158 3.76 -2.27 11.89
C SER A 158 5.16 -1.88 12.34
N ASP A 159 6.19 -2.48 11.75
CA ASP A 159 7.56 -1.98 11.89
C ASP A 159 7.82 -0.88 10.84
N ILE A 160 8.01 0.35 11.30
CA ILE A 160 8.31 1.51 10.45
C ILE A 160 9.82 1.85 10.43
N GLY A 161 10.65 1.06 11.10
CA GLY A 161 12.09 1.33 11.25
C GLY A 161 12.95 0.84 10.07
N ARG A 162 12.39 0.00 9.19
CA ARG A 162 13.14 -0.70 8.12
C ARG A 162 12.59 -0.44 6.71
N PRO A 163 12.53 0.81 6.21
CA PRO A 163 11.98 1.06 4.88
C PRO A 163 12.76 0.38 3.73
N ASN A 164 14.06 0.11 3.91
CA ASN A 164 14.97 -0.33 2.84
C ASN A 164 15.61 -1.71 3.10
N ARG A 165 15.03 -2.57 3.95
CA ARG A 165 15.53 -3.95 4.12
C ARG A 165 14.56 -4.97 3.55
N SER A 166 15.10 -5.88 2.75
CA SER A 166 14.44 -7.13 2.39
C SER A 166 14.68 -8.18 3.47
N PHE A 167 13.68 -8.98 3.76
CA PHE A 167 13.79 -10.15 4.63
C PHE A 167 13.05 -11.32 3.97
N PRO A 168 13.48 -12.57 4.22
CA PRO A 168 12.76 -13.73 3.70
C PRO A 168 11.37 -13.81 4.33
N GLN A 169 10.33 -13.54 3.53
CA GLN A 169 8.96 -13.78 3.94
C GLN A 169 8.48 -15.10 3.34
N LYS A 170 8.09 -16.06 4.20
CA LYS A 170 7.45 -17.29 3.73
C LYS A 170 6.05 -16.97 3.24
N LEU A 171 5.80 -17.20 1.96
CA LEU A 171 4.47 -17.11 1.36
C LEU A 171 3.79 -18.49 1.43
N PRO A 172 2.49 -18.59 1.77
CA PRO A 172 1.80 -19.88 1.86
C PRO A 172 1.77 -20.65 0.54
N ARG A 173 1.72 -19.94 -0.59
CA ARG A 173 1.77 -20.48 -1.95
C ARG A 173 2.60 -19.52 -2.81
N PRO A 174 3.93 -19.64 -2.89
CA PRO A 174 4.75 -18.79 -3.75
C PRO A 174 4.55 -19.19 -5.22
N ASP A 175 4.47 -18.22 -6.12
CA ASP A 175 4.46 -18.42 -7.57
C ASP A 175 5.80 -17.89 -8.08
N PRO A 176 6.69 -18.77 -8.56
CA PRO A 176 8.00 -18.37 -9.04
C PRO A 176 7.92 -17.42 -10.25
N ARG A 177 6.77 -17.34 -10.94
CA ARG A 177 6.58 -16.46 -12.10
C ARG A 177 6.37 -15.00 -11.73
N VAL A 178 6.20 -14.66 -10.44
CA VAL A 178 6.05 -13.26 -10.01
C VAL A 178 7.38 -12.54 -10.00
N PHE A 179 8.48 -13.19 -9.68
CA PHE A 179 9.81 -12.56 -9.69
C PHE A 179 10.85 -13.47 -10.37
N PRO A 180 11.72 -12.92 -11.24
CA PRO A 180 11.78 -11.52 -11.68
C PRO A 180 10.89 -11.22 -12.89
N ASP A 181 10.49 -12.24 -13.67
CA ASP A 181 10.01 -12.08 -15.05
C ASP A 181 8.84 -11.10 -15.20
N ARG A 182 7.87 -11.15 -14.29
CA ARG A 182 6.72 -10.23 -14.32
C ARG A 182 7.13 -8.76 -14.21
N TYR A 183 8.13 -8.46 -13.38
CA TYR A 183 8.65 -7.09 -13.20
C TYR A 183 9.67 -6.68 -14.27
N LEU A 184 10.05 -7.60 -15.15
CA LEU A 184 10.87 -7.34 -16.33
C LEU A 184 10.02 -7.23 -17.60
N GLN A 185 8.69 -7.43 -17.50
CA GLN A 185 7.77 -7.27 -18.62
C GLN A 185 7.79 -5.83 -19.12
N LEU A 186 7.94 -5.68 -20.45
CA LEU A 186 7.80 -4.42 -21.16
C LEU A 186 7.02 -4.68 -22.46
N PRO A 187 6.21 -3.73 -22.93
CA PRO A 187 5.66 -3.78 -24.28
C PRO A 187 6.79 -3.55 -25.29
N PRO A 188 6.55 -3.66 -26.60
CA PRO A 188 7.50 -3.15 -27.59
C PRO A 188 7.79 -1.67 -27.32
N LEU A 189 9.05 -1.32 -27.05
CA LEU A 189 9.52 0.04 -26.81
C LEU A 189 10.46 0.47 -27.94
N GLY A 190 10.52 1.77 -28.21
CA GLY A 190 11.45 2.30 -29.22
C GLY A 190 12.91 2.18 -28.77
N ASP A 191 13.82 2.01 -29.73
CA ASP A 191 15.26 1.82 -29.51
C ASP A 191 15.90 2.90 -28.62
N ARG A 192 15.38 4.13 -28.69
CA ARG A 192 15.87 5.25 -27.86
C ARG A 192 15.74 4.96 -26.36
N ILE A 193 14.66 4.30 -25.92
CA ILE A 193 14.46 3.97 -24.50
C ILE A 193 15.43 2.88 -24.07
N HIS A 194 15.61 1.84 -24.91
CA HIS A 194 16.58 0.78 -24.66
C HIS A 194 18.01 1.32 -24.56
N LYS A 195 18.40 2.17 -25.52
CA LYS A 195 19.71 2.83 -25.52
C LYS A 195 19.92 3.70 -24.28
N LEU A 196 18.92 4.50 -23.92
CA LEU A 196 18.99 5.34 -22.71
C LEU A 196 19.18 4.50 -21.44
N ALA A 197 18.41 3.41 -21.29
CA ALA A 197 18.52 2.52 -20.14
C ALA A 197 19.92 1.88 -20.06
N GLN A 198 20.47 1.45 -21.20
CA GLN A 198 21.84 0.95 -21.28
C GLN A 198 22.86 2.03 -20.92
N ASP A 199 22.76 3.23 -21.49
CA ASP A 199 23.70 4.31 -21.29
C ASP A 199 23.78 4.76 -19.82
N ILE A 200 22.63 4.89 -19.14
CA ILE A 200 22.57 5.30 -17.73
C ILE A 200 23.13 4.20 -16.81
N THR A 201 22.93 2.93 -17.15
CA THR A 201 23.28 1.80 -16.28
C THR A 201 24.60 1.11 -16.62
N ARG A 202 25.28 1.49 -17.72
CA ARG A 202 26.48 0.82 -18.24
C ARG A 202 27.64 0.70 -17.25
N HIS A 203 27.76 1.65 -16.32
CA HIS A 203 28.84 1.72 -15.33
C HIS A 203 28.45 1.12 -13.97
N ALA A 204 27.25 0.55 -13.85
CA ALA A 204 26.73 0.03 -12.60
C ALA A 204 26.59 -1.51 -12.66
N ALA A 205 27.35 -2.20 -11.81
CA ALA A 205 27.38 -3.67 -11.78
C ALA A 205 26.20 -4.29 -11.03
N THR A 206 25.63 -3.61 -10.03
CA THR A 206 24.58 -4.15 -9.16
C THR A 206 23.22 -3.50 -9.43
N PRO A 207 22.08 -4.20 -9.19
CA PRO A 207 20.76 -3.59 -9.33
C PRO A 207 20.59 -2.31 -8.51
N VAL A 208 21.16 -2.25 -7.30
CA VAL A 208 21.14 -1.04 -6.45
C VAL A 208 21.92 0.10 -7.07
N ALA A 209 23.12 -0.16 -7.60
CA ALA A 209 23.91 0.86 -8.29
C ALA A 209 23.18 1.37 -9.54
N LYS A 210 22.57 0.47 -10.33
CA LYS A 210 21.78 0.83 -11.51
C LYS A 210 20.59 1.72 -11.14
N ALA A 211 19.87 1.38 -10.07
CA ALA A 211 18.75 2.19 -9.58
C ALA A 211 19.21 3.59 -9.14
N ASN A 212 20.35 3.69 -8.44
CA ASN A 212 20.89 4.98 -8.01
C ASN A 212 21.25 5.89 -9.20
N HIS A 213 21.78 5.32 -10.30
CA HIS A 213 22.08 6.09 -11.52
C HIS A 213 20.84 6.65 -12.23
N ILE A 214 19.67 6.03 -12.05
CA ILE A 214 18.40 6.53 -12.63
C ILE A 214 17.85 7.73 -11.84
N LEU A 215 18.21 7.85 -10.55
CA LEU A 215 17.67 8.88 -9.65
C LEU A 215 18.46 10.20 -9.66
N THR A 216 19.61 10.23 -10.33
CA THR A 216 20.53 11.38 -10.45
C THR A 216 20.48 11.97 -11.84
#